data_AF-A0A377JJW0-F1
#
_entry.id   AF-A0A377JJW0-F1
#
_cell.length_a   1.000
_cell.length_b   1.000
_cell.length_c   1.000
_cell.angle_alpha   90.00
_cell.angle_beta   90.00
_cell.angle_gamma   90.00
#
_symmetry.space_group_name_H-M   'P 1'
#
loop_
_entity.id
_entity.type
_entity.pdbx_description
1 polymer ?
#
loop_
_entity_poly.entity_id
_entity_poly.type
_entity_poly.pdbx_seq_one_letter_code
_entity_poly.pdbx_strand_id
1 'polypeptide(L)'
;MGKHYTIEFKLQALQPILNRKMSIRKVARFYNIPSNALVGTWLKRFFEKHNELDHEIKNMQENIQLATHMEIEALKKEKLRIKDELYEYLKKKSQE
;
A
#
# COMPACT_ATOMS: atom_id res chain seq x y z
N MET A 1 12.23 -2.42 -28.71
CA MET A 1 12.59 -2.19 -27.30
C MET A 1 11.43 -1.47 -26.62
N GLY A 2 10.74 -2.13 -25.69
CA GLY A 2 9.61 -1.52 -24.98
C GLY A 2 10.10 -0.53 -23.92
N LYS A 3 9.32 0.52 -23.62
CA LYS A 3 9.61 1.36 -22.45
C LYS A 3 9.43 0.50 -21.19
N HIS A 4 10.54 0.21 -20.51
CA HIS A 4 10.52 -0.49 -19.22
C HIS A 4 10.31 0.54 -18.11
N TYR A 5 9.20 0.42 -17.41
CA TYR A 5 8.89 1.27 -16.26
C TYR A 5 9.27 0.55 -14.97
N THR A 6 9.95 1.28 -14.08
CA THR A 6 10.30 0.79 -12.74
C THR A 6 9.05 0.52 -11.90
N ILE A 7 9.19 -0.31 -10.88
CA ILE A 7 8.08 -0.63 -9.95
C ILE A 7 7.61 0.66 -9.24
N GLU A 8 8.54 1.50 -8.82
CA GLU A 8 8.27 2.79 -8.16
C GLU A 8 7.42 3.71 -9.03
N PHE A 9 7.79 3.85 -10.32
CA PHE A 9 7.02 4.67 -11.24
C PHE A 9 5.60 4.14 -11.44
N LYS A 10 5.43 2.81 -11.57
CA LYS A 10 4.11 2.19 -11.71
C LYS A 10 3.25 2.46 -10.48
N LEU A 11 3.83 2.38 -9.28
CA LEU A 11 3.13 2.70 -8.03
C LEU A 11 2.70 4.18 -7.97
N GLN A 12 3.60 5.10 -8.31
CA GLN A 12 3.31 6.53 -8.36
C GLN A 12 2.18 6.85 -9.34
N ALA A 13 2.16 6.19 -10.50
CA ALA A 13 1.09 6.35 -11.49
C ALA A 13 -0.26 5.77 -11.01
N LEU A 14 -0.26 4.69 -10.23
CA LEU A 14 -1.48 4.02 -9.77
C LEU A 14 -2.09 4.64 -8.50
N GLN A 15 -1.30 5.28 -7.64
CA GLN A 15 -1.76 5.90 -6.38
C GLN A 15 -2.98 6.84 -6.56
N PRO A 16 -3.01 7.76 -7.54
CA PRO A 16 -4.16 8.63 -7.73
C PRO A 16 -5.44 7.88 -8.15
N ILE A 17 -5.31 6.74 -8.83
CA ILE A 17 -6.43 5.90 -9.25
C ILE A 17 -7.01 5.17 -8.04
N LEU A 18 -6.14 4.56 -7.22
CA LEU A 18 -6.55 3.86 -5.99
C LEU A 18 -7.23 4.81 -5.00
N ASN A 19 -6.73 6.03 -4.88
CA ASN A 19 -7.32 7.08 -4.03
C ASN A 19 -8.58 7.74 -4.63
N ARG A 20 -9.10 7.22 -5.75
CA ARG A 20 -10.25 7.78 -6.51
C ARG A 20 -10.09 9.25 -6.92
N LYS A 21 -8.85 9.76 -6.98
CA LYS A 21 -8.53 11.15 -7.34
C LYS A 21 -8.41 11.35 -8.86
N MET A 22 -8.09 10.29 -9.61
CA MET A 22 -7.90 10.36 -11.06
C MET A 22 -8.38 9.08 -11.76
N SER A 23 -8.86 9.22 -13.00
CA SER A 23 -9.14 8.06 -13.87
C SER A 23 -7.86 7.56 -14.57
N ILE A 24 -7.89 6.32 -15.06
CA ILE A 24 -6.80 5.70 -15.86
C ILE A 24 -6.36 6.61 -17.00
N ARG A 25 -7.33 7.20 -17.73
CA ARG A 25 -7.07 8.12 -18.84
C ARG A 25 -6.33 9.38 -18.38
N LYS A 26 -6.73 9.95 -17.24
CA LYS A 26 -6.13 11.18 -16.71
C LYS A 26 -4.70 10.92 -16.24
N VAL A 27 -4.44 9.78 -15.60
CA VAL A 27 -3.10 9.34 -15.20
C VAL A 27 -2.20 9.10 -16.41
N ALA A 28 -2.65 8.35 -17.41
CA ALA A 28 -1.85 8.07 -18.59
C ALA A 28 -1.42 9.36 -19.30
N ARG A 29 -2.33 10.34 -19.41
CA ARG A 29 -2.01 11.66 -19.97
C ARG A 29 -1.04 12.45 -19.09
N PHE A 30 -1.25 12.48 -17.77
CA PHE A 30 -0.40 13.23 -16.84
C PHE A 30 1.04 12.72 -16.81
N TYR A 31 1.22 11.40 -16.82
CA TYR A 31 2.54 10.75 -16.81
C TYR A 31 3.09 10.46 -18.21
N ASN A 32 2.44 10.97 -19.25
CA ASN A 32 2.81 10.79 -20.66
C ASN A 32 3.03 9.31 -21.05
N ILE A 33 2.19 8.43 -20.50
CA ILE A 33 2.22 6.99 -20.76
C ILE A 33 1.53 6.74 -22.10
N PRO A 34 2.18 6.04 -23.04
CA PRO A 34 1.71 5.93 -24.42
C PRO A 34 0.43 5.10 -24.57
N SER A 35 0.05 4.32 -23.56
CA SER A 35 -1.13 3.45 -23.62
C SER A 35 -1.87 3.40 -22.29
N ASN A 36 -3.17 3.69 -22.35
CA ASN A 36 -4.08 3.52 -21.22
C ASN A 36 -4.18 2.04 -20.80
N ALA A 37 -4.04 1.12 -21.76
CA ALA A 37 -4.12 -0.31 -21.50
C ALA A 37 -2.97 -0.79 -20.61
N LEU A 38 -1.77 -0.20 -20.75
CA LEU A 38 -0.63 -0.51 -19.87
C LEU A 38 -0.95 -0.17 -18.40
N VAL A 39 -1.55 0.99 -18.16
CA VAL A 39 -1.99 1.41 -16.82
C VAL A 39 -3.05 0.45 -16.29
N GLY A 40 -3.99 0.02 -17.13
CA GLY A 40 -4.99 -0.99 -16.77
C GLY A 40 -4.37 -2.35 -16.41
N THR A 41 -3.37 -2.81 -17.17
CA THR A 41 -2.64 -4.06 -16.86
C THR A 41 -1.88 -3.96 -15.54
N TRP A 42 -1.23 -2.82 -15.27
CA TRP A 42 -0.55 -2.61 -13.99
C TRP A 42 -1.56 -2.58 -12.84
N LEU A 43 -2.67 -1.88 -13.01
CA LEU A 43 -3.73 -1.82 -12.02
C LEU A 43 -4.26 -3.22 -11.68
N LYS A 44 -4.57 -4.04 -12.70
CA LYS A 44 -5.03 -5.42 -12.50
C LYS A 44 -4.02 -6.25 -11.68
N ARG A 45 -2.74 -6.23 -12.08
CA ARG A 45 -1.68 -6.99 -11.38
C ARG A 45 -1.45 -6.51 -9.94
N PHE A 46 -1.49 -5.20 -9.71
CA PHE A 46 -1.31 -4.65 -8.36
C PHE A 46 -2.54 -4.87 -7.49
N PHE A 47 -3.75 -4.86 -8.06
CA PHE A 47 -4.99 -5.15 -7.35
C PHE A 47 -5.07 -6.63 -6.95
N GLU A 48 -4.69 -7.55 -7.83
CA GLU A 48 -4.55 -8.98 -7.52
C GLU A 48 -3.58 -9.19 -6.35
N LYS A 49 -2.38 -8.60 -6.43
CA LYS A 49 -1.39 -8.67 -5.34
C LYS A 49 -1.88 -8.04 -4.03
N HIS A 50 -2.62 -6.94 -4.11
CA HIS A 50 -3.21 -6.29 -2.92
C HIS A 50 -4.25 -7.20 -2.27
N ASN A 51 -5.13 -7.83 -3.04
CA ASN A 51 -6.14 -8.74 -2.52
C ASN A 51 -5.51 -9.99 -1.89
N GLU A 52 -4.44 -10.52 -2.48
CA GLU A 52 -3.67 -11.63 -1.89
C GLU A 52 -3.08 -11.24 -0.53
N LEU A 53 -2.47 -10.05 -0.44
CA LEU A 53 -1.93 -9.52 0.81
C LEU A 53 -3.02 -9.22 1.85
N ASP A 54 -4.16 -8.65 1.43
CA ASP A 54 -5.31 -8.43 2.32
C ASP A 54 -5.85 -9.75 2.87
N HIS A 55 -5.90 -10.80 2.04
CA HIS A 55 -6.31 -12.13 2.45
C HIS A 55 -5.32 -12.76 3.44
N GLU A 56 -4.02 -12.61 3.20
CA GLU A 56 -2.96 -13.07 4.10
C GLU A 56 -3.00 -12.31 5.45
N ILE A 57 -3.17 -10.99 5.43
CA ILE A 57 -3.35 -10.16 6.61
C ILE A 57 -4.61 -10.56 7.38
N LYS A 58 -5.72 -10.80 6.68
CA LYS A 58 -6.97 -11.25 7.30
C LYS A 58 -6.79 -12.62 7.97
N ASN A 59 -6.12 -13.56 7.31
CA ASN A 59 -5.83 -14.89 7.89
C ASN A 59 -4.93 -14.81 9.12
N MET A 60 -3.95 -13.91 9.12
CA MET A 60 -3.10 -13.64 10.30
C MET A 60 -3.87 -12.90 11.41
N GLN A 61 -4.82 -12.03 11.08
CA GLN A 61 -5.69 -11.34 12.03
C GLN A 61 -6.77 -12.26 12.63
N GLU A 62 -7.25 -13.24 11.87
CA GLU A 62 -8.25 -14.22 12.31
C GLU A 62 -7.68 -15.29 13.26
N ASN A 63 -6.36 -15.30 13.49
CA ASN A 63 -5.73 -15.91 14.66
C ASN A 63 -6.33 -17.29 15.03
N ILE A 64 -6.25 -18.25 14.10
CA ILE A 64 -6.49 -19.69 14.37
C ILE A 64 -5.29 -20.26 15.17
N GLN A 65 -4.79 -19.53 16.17
CA GLN A 65 -3.80 -20.03 17.11
C GLN A 65 -4.10 -19.49 18.51
N LEU A 66 -4.14 -20.42 19.47
CA LEU A 66 -4.26 -20.17 20.90
C LEU A 66 -3.04 -19.40 21.42
N ALA A 67 -3.00 -18.08 21.21
CA ALA A 67 -2.02 -17.21 21.85
C ALA A 67 -2.43 -16.97 23.31
N THR A 68 -1.52 -17.18 24.24
CA THR A 68 -1.80 -16.97 25.66
C THR A 68 -2.02 -15.49 25.96
N HIS A 69 -2.85 -15.17 26.96
CA HIS A 69 -3.21 -13.80 27.32
C HIS A 69 -2.00 -12.87 27.48
N MET A 70 -0.86 -13.40 27.95
CA MET A 70 0.40 -12.66 28.12
C MET A 70 1.04 -12.21 26.79
N GLU A 71 0.99 -13.04 25.74
CA GLU A 71 1.56 -12.70 24.43
C GLU A 71 0.71 -11.63 23.73
N ILE A 72 -0.62 -11.68 23.93
CA ILE A 72 -1.54 -10.64 23.45
C ILE A 72 -1.24 -9.29 24.13
N GLU A 73 -0.93 -9.28 25.43
CA GLU A 73 -0.54 -8.05 26.13
C GLU A 73 0.82 -7.51 25.68
N ALA A 74 1.79 -8.39 25.45
CA ALA A 74 3.11 -8.00 24.93
C ALA A 74 2.99 -7.37 23.53
N LEU A 75 2.21 -7.98 22.64
CA LEU A 75 1.96 -7.45 21.29
C LEU A 75 1.17 -6.13 21.29
N LYS A 76 0.22 -5.96 22.22
CA LYS A 76 -0.49 -4.68 22.40
C LYS A 76 0.44 -3.56 22.85
N LYS A 77 1.36 -3.84 23.79
CA LYS A 77 2.37 -2.87 24.23
C LYS A 77 3.32 -2.49 23.09
N GLU A 78 3.79 -3.47 22.33
CA GLU A 78 4.69 -3.21 21.21
C GLU A 78 4.00 -2.39 20.09
N LYS A 79 2.73 -2.69 19.82
CA LYS A 79 1.91 -1.89 18.90
C LYS A 79 1.71 -0.45 19.37
N LEU A 80 1.56 -0.22 20.67
CA LEU A 80 1.46 1.13 21.23
C LEU A 80 2.78 1.89 21.09
N ARG A 81 3.91 1.24 21.40
CA ARG A 81 5.26 1.82 21.27
C ARG A 81 5.54 2.29 19.84
N ILE A 82 5.24 1.46 18.85
CA ILE A 82 5.45 1.81 17.43
C ILE A 82 4.56 2.98 17.01
N LYS A 83 3.32 3.05 17.53
CA LYS A 83 2.41 4.17 17.26
C LYS A 83 2.96 5.48 17.82
N ASP A 84 3.55 5.45 19.01
CA ASP A 84 4.12 6.63 19.66
C ASP A 84 5.39 7.12 18.94
N GLU A 85 6.27 6.20 18.51
CA GLU A 85 7.46 6.54 17.72
C GLU A 85 7.11 7.16 16.36
N LEU A 86 6.08 6.63 15.70
CA LEU A 86 5.57 7.20 14.45
C LEU A 86 4.98 8.59 14.66
N TYR A 87 4.26 8.82 15.75
CA TYR A 87 3.68 10.12 16.06
C TYR A 87 4.77 11.18 16.28
N GLU A 88 5.81 10.84 17.05
CA GLU A 88 6.95 11.73 17.28
C GLU A 88 7.76 12.00 16.00
N TYR A 89 7.96 11.00 15.15
CA TYR A 89 8.62 11.19 13.86
C TYR A 89 7.82 12.11 12.93
N LEU A 90 6.50 11.91 12.82
CA LEU A 90 5.62 12.73 11.99
C LEU A 90 5.53 14.18 12.52
N LYS A 91 5.52 14.36 13.84
CA LYS A 91 5.53 15.68 14.49
C LYS A 91 6.84 16.43 14.24
N LYS A 92 7.99 15.74 14.24
CA LYS A 92 9.27 16.35 13.86
C LYS A 92 9.28 16.78 12.40
N LYS A 93 8.72 15.96 11.50
CA LYS A 93 8.67 16.25 10.06
C LYS A 93 7.63 17.30 9.64
N SER A 94 6.66 17.65 10.48
CA SER A 94 5.73 18.74 10.21
C SER A 94 6.21 20.12 10.71
N GLN A 95 7.36 20.17 11.39
CA GLN A 95 7.99 21.39 11.91
C GLN A 95 9.26 21.77 11.12
N GLU A 96 9.68 20.95 10.14
CA GLU A 96 10.68 21.26 9.10
C GLU A 96 10.00 21.81 7.85
#